data_AF-A0A1G1PJ26-F1
#
_entry.id   AF-A0A1G1PJ26-F1
#
_cell.length_a   1.000
_cell.length_b   1.000
_cell.length_c   1.000
_cell.angle_alpha   90.00
_cell.angle_beta   90.00
_cell.angle_gamma   90.00
#
_symmetry.space_group_name_H-M   'P 1'
#
loop_
_entity.id
_entity.type
_entity.pdbx_description
1 polymer ?
#
loop_
_entity_poly.entity_id
_entity_poly.type
_entity_poly.pdbx_seq_one_letter_code
_entity_poly.pdbx_strand_id
1 'polypeptide(L)'
;AAAGSLKLLDPRIVAKRGLDLFIHGLGYSEGIPFRSQSGLFDGLRDLGFRVNPNFKKCPAIDEVLKFCDIWQKKRRELEYDIDGMVVKVDSFAQQKKLGATTKSPRWMIAYKYPAERVETKLLDIKVQVGRTGVLTPVAVLKPVFVAGTTVAHASLHNQDEIERKDVRLGDTVIIEKAGEIIPQIVEVVKSKRTGKEKKFGIPKECPVCGAPTKREEGEVAFRCENVFCPAQLKESLIHFASRAAMDIEGLGDAMVDQLVDKKLVRDYGDIYYLKFAQLRELERMGDKSAQNLLVAIEKSKGNRLNRLIFALGIRHAGEHIADVLAKRFQSIDKLSQQKAENLIQVKEIGPVVAESIHEFFSSRISRKVLDRLAKAGVKMEEKSHPASSAKLAGKSFVFTGELKNYSRTDAEQLVRDLGGTVSSNVGNKTDFVVIGEAPGSKYGKAKKLGVKIIGEKEFEKILKEKR
;
A
#
# COMPACT_ATOMS: atom_id res chain seq x y z
N ALA A 1 12.81 0.15 15.41
CA ALA A 1 14.06 0.91 15.66
C ALA A 1 14.98 1.02 14.42
N ALA A 2 15.34 -0.10 13.78
CA ALA A 2 16.28 -0.11 12.65
C ALA A 2 15.85 0.78 11.46
N ALA A 3 14.61 0.65 10.98
CA ALA A 3 14.11 1.42 9.84
C ALA A 3 14.14 2.94 10.06
N GLY A 4 13.82 3.40 11.27
CA GLY A 4 13.89 4.82 11.62
C GLY A 4 15.34 5.33 11.65
N SER A 5 16.26 4.51 12.15
CA SER A 5 17.69 4.85 12.20
C SER A 5 18.28 4.99 10.79
N LEU A 6 17.97 4.07 9.87
CA LEU A 6 18.45 4.13 8.48
C LEU A 6 17.89 5.31 7.66
N LYS A 7 16.79 5.92 8.11
CA LYS A 7 16.16 7.06 7.42
C LYS A 7 16.64 8.42 7.93
N LEU A 8 17.58 8.45 8.86
CA LEU A 8 18.15 9.71 9.35
C LEU A 8 19.06 10.32 8.27
N LEU A 9 18.90 11.62 8.04
CA LEU A 9 19.70 12.36 7.06
C LEU A 9 21.18 12.45 7.46
N ASP A 10 21.47 12.51 8.76
CA ASP A 10 22.84 12.57 9.27
C ASP A 10 23.41 11.16 9.53
N PRO A 11 24.36 10.68 8.71
CA PRO A 11 24.94 9.34 8.86
C PRO A 11 25.73 9.18 10.17
N ARG A 12 26.18 10.27 10.79
CA ARG A 12 26.90 10.23 12.08
C ARG A 12 25.99 9.80 13.23
N ILE A 13 24.69 10.07 13.12
CA ILE A 13 23.71 9.60 14.10
C ILE A 13 23.44 8.11 13.87
N VAL A 14 23.39 7.68 12.61
CA VAL A 14 23.21 6.25 12.24
C VAL A 14 24.37 5.41 12.78
N ALA A 15 25.61 5.89 12.66
CA ALA A 15 26.81 5.20 13.14
C ALA A 15 26.77 4.88 14.65
N LYS A 16 26.02 5.66 15.45
CA LYS A 16 25.87 5.46 16.90
C LYS A 16 24.83 4.39 17.27
N ARG A 17 24.10 3.83 16.30
CA ARG A 17 22.91 2.97 16.54
C ARG A 17 23.18 1.46 16.50
N GLY A 18 24.44 1.04 16.45
CA GLY A 18 24.82 -0.39 16.54
C GLY A 18 24.14 -1.28 15.50
N LEU A 19 23.88 -0.76 14.30
CA LEU A 19 23.18 -1.51 13.25
C LEU A 19 24.06 -2.65 12.71
N ASP A 20 23.43 -3.80 12.48
CA ASP A 20 24.04 -4.97 11.85
C ASP A 20 23.20 -5.44 10.64
N LEU A 21 23.73 -6.39 9.87
CA LEU A 21 23.17 -6.85 8.61
C LEU A 21 23.49 -8.32 8.36
N PHE A 22 22.48 -9.08 7.92
CA PHE A 22 22.67 -10.37 7.26
C PHE A 22 22.27 -10.29 5.79
N ILE A 23 23.16 -10.76 4.91
CA ILE A 23 22.89 -10.91 3.48
C ILE A 23 22.20 -12.24 3.23
N HIS A 24 21.01 -12.20 2.61
CA HIS A 24 20.17 -13.39 2.42
C HIS A 24 19.89 -13.73 0.95
N GLY A 25 20.46 -13.02 -0.01
CA GLY A 25 20.20 -13.24 -1.43
C GLY A 25 20.91 -12.24 -2.33
N LEU A 26 20.81 -12.49 -3.63
CA LEU A 26 21.35 -11.61 -4.67
C LEU A 26 20.20 -10.88 -5.37
N GLY A 27 20.43 -9.60 -5.66
CA GLY A 27 19.62 -8.85 -6.62
C GLY A 27 20.19 -9.04 -8.02
N TYR A 28 21.08 -8.14 -8.42
CA TYR A 28 21.88 -8.36 -9.63
C TYR A 28 23.02 -9.32 -9.38
N SER A 29 23.31 -10.17 -10.36
CA SER A 29 24.56 -10.89 -10.44
C SER A 29 24.95 -11.09 -11.90
N GLU A 30 26.24 -11.01 -12.19
CA GLU A 30 26.83 -11.27 -13.50
C GLU A 30 28.15 -12.00 -13.27
N GLY A 31 28.39 -13.09 -14.00
CA GLY A 31 29.59 -13.91 -13.83
C GLY A 31 29.67 -14.70 -12.51
N ILE A 32 28.60 -14.74 -11.71
CA ILE A 32 28.61 -15.43 -10.43
C ILE A 32 28.34 -16.95 -10.63
N PRO A 33 29.22 -17.85 -10.17
CA PRO A 33 29.15 -19.29 -10.47
C PRO A 33 28.23 -20.09 -9.53
N PHE A 34 27.35 -19.46 -8.75
CA PHE A 34 26.51 -20.18 -7.80
C PHE A 34 25.33 -20.86 -8.50
N ARG A 35 25.15 -22.15 -8.24
CA ARG A 35 24.04 -22.95 -8.78
C ARG A 35 22.91 -23.17 -7.75
N SER A 36 23.17 -22.86 -6.48
CA SER A 36 22.22 -23.04 -5.39
C SER A 36 22.26 -21.91 -4.36
N GLN A 37 21.18 -21.80 -3.58
CA GLN A 37 21.03 -20.87 -2.47
C GLN A 37 22.04 -21.15 -1.35
N SER A 38 22.28 -22.43 -1.05
CA SER A 38 23.34 -22.87 -0.12
C SER A 38 24.73 -22.44 -0.58
N GLY A 39 25.11 -22.75 -1.82
CA GLY A 39 26.42 -22.38 -2.36
C GLY A 39 26.61 -20.87 -2.48
N LEU A 40 25.52 -20.10 -2.67
CA LEU A 40 25.55 -18.65 -2.57
C LEU A 40 25.93 -18.18 -1.16
N PHE A 41 25.37 -18.79 -0.12
CA PHE A 41 25.66 -18.40 1.26
C PHE A 41 27.10 -18.72 1.67
N ASP A 42 27.64 -19.85 1.20
CA ASP A 42 29.05 -20.18 1.40
C ASP A 42 29.95 -19.17 0.68
N GLY A 43 29.69 -18.91 -0.61
CA GLY A 43 30.49 -17.94 -1.37
C GLY A 43 30.36 -16.49 -0.89
N LEU A 44 29.20 -16.08 -0.35
CA LEU A 44 29.07 -14.77 0.28
C LEU A 44 29.90 -14.65 1.56
N ARG A 45 29.98 -15.74 2.34
CA ARG A 45 30.84 -15.80 3.54
C ARG A 45 32.31 -15.69 3.15
N ASP A 46 32.74 -16.39 2.10
CA ASP A 46 34.10 -16.33 1.58
C ASP A 46 34.48 -14.93 1.07
N LEU A 47 33.50 -14.19 0.54
CA LEU A 47 33.66 -12.79 0.11
C LEU A 47 33.63 -11.77 1.28
N GLY A 48 33.51 -12.23 2.53
CA GLY A 48 33.49 -11.37 3.72
C GLY A 48 32.12 -10.75 4.04
N PHE A 49 31.06 -11.17 3.35
CA PHE A 49 29.71 -10.75 3.72
C PHE A 49 29.21 -11.52 4.95
N ARG A 50 28.47 -10.81 5.80
CA ARG A 50 27.78 -11.42 6.95
C ARG A 50 26.58 -12.20 6.46
N VAL A 51 26.64 -13.52 6.59
CA VAL A 51 25.53 -14.44 6.33
C VAL A 51 25.08 -15.01 7.66
N ASN A 52 23.78 -15.24 7.82
CA ASN A 52 23.26 -15.79 9.05
C ASN A 52 23.89 -17.17 9.32
N PRO A 53 24.54 -17.42 10.47
CA PRO A 53 25.22 -18.70 10.74
C PRO A 53 24.24 -19.86 10.89
N ASN A 54 22.96 -19.57 11.12
CA ASN A 54 21.93 -20.52 11.48
C ASN A 54 21.09 -21.02 10.29
N PHE A 55 21.62 -20.97 9.06
CA PHE A 55 20.95 -21.58 7.92
C PHE A 55 21.29 -23.08 7.80
N LYS A 56 20.37 -23.88 7.26
CA LYS A 56 20.60 -25.31 6.99
C LYS A 56 19.99 -25.70 5.64
N LYS A 57 20.72 -26.48 4.85
CA LYS A 57 20.19 -27.17 3.68
C LYS A 57 19.47 -28.44 4.15
N CYS A 58 18.19 -28.56 3.82
CA CYS A 58 17.37 -29.72 4.14
C CYS A 58 16.99 -30.47 2.85
N PRO A 59 17.22 -31.78 2.74
CA PRO A 59 16.91 -32.57 1.55
C PRO A 59 15.41 -32.88 1.41
N ALA A 60 14.64 -32.84 2.51
CA ALA A 60 13.22 -33.18 2.54
C ALA A 60 12.41 -32.22 3.44
N ILE A 61 11.09 -32.18 3.23
CA ILE A 61 10.17 -31.29 3.96
C ILE A 61 10.15 -31.58 5.46
N ASP A 62 10.27 -32.85 5.87
CA ASP A 62 10.27 -33.24 7.29
C ASP A 62 11.46 -32.64 8.04
N GLU A 63 12.61 -32.52 7.38
CA GLU A 63 13.78 -31.86 7.95
C GLU A 63 13.62 -30.34 8.03
N VAL A 64 12.92 -29.74 7.07
CA VAL A 64 12.56 -28.31 7.13
C VAL A 64 11.67 -28.05 8.34
N LEU A 65 10.62 -28.85 8.55
CA LEU A 65 9.70 -28.70 9.68
C LEU A 65 10.42 -28.87 11.02
N LYS A 66 11.24 -29.92 11.16
CA LYS A 66 12.07 -30.13 12.37
C LYS A 66 12.99 -28.94 12.64
N PHE A 67 13.59 -28.35 11.60
CA PHE A 67 14.47 -27.19 11.76
C PHE A 67 13.71 -25.93 12.18
N CYS A 68 12.51 -25.72 11.64
CA CYS A 68 11.62 -24.64 12.07
C CYS A 68 11.24 -24.78 13.56
N ASP A 69 10.91 -25.98 14.02
CA ASP A 69 10.52 -26.24 15.42
C ASP A 69 11.68 -26.00 16.40
N ILE A 70 12.90 -26.38 16.02
CA ILE A 70 14.10 -26.12 16.82
C ILE A 70 14.28 -24.61 17.01
N TRP A 71 14.24 -23.85 15.91
CA TRP A 71 14.45 -22.41 15.98
C TRP A 71 13.28 -21.65 16.61
N GLN A 72 12.06 -22.19 16.56
CA GLN A 72 10.94 -21.64 17.31
C GLN A 72 11.21 -21.63 18.82
N LYS A 73 11.83 -22.70 19.34
CA LYS A 73 12.19 -22.83 20.76
C LYS A 73 13.41 -21.97 21.12
N LYS A 74 14.42 -21.95 20.24
CA LYS A 74 15.68 -21.24 20.45
C LYS A 74 15.68 -19.76 20.08
N ARG A 75 14.58 -19.22 19.53
CA ARG A 75 14.52 -17.82 19.05
C ARG A 75 14.91 -16.79 20.11
N ARG A 76 14.69 -17.07 21.40
CA ARG A 76 15.03 -16.20 22.53
C ARG A 76 16.51 -16.23 22.91
N GLU A 77 17.27 -17.18 22.38
CA GLU A 77 18.73 -17.30 22.57
C GLU A 77 19.50 -16.41 21.58
N LEU A 78 18.83 -15.88 20.55
CA LEU A 78 19.44 -15.01 19.55
C LEU A 78 19.60 -13.58 20.08
N GLU A 79 20.67 -12.92 19.67
CA GLU A 79 20.93 -11.50 19.95
C GLU A 79 20.05 -10.55 19.12
N TYR A 80 19.14 -11.10 18.32
CA TYR A 80 18.25 -10.37 17.42
C TYR A 80 16.88 -11.05 17.33
N ASP A 81 15.85 -10.24 17.08
CA ASP A 81 14.48 -10.73 16.94
C ASP A 81 14.27 -11.45 15.59
N ILE A 82 13.50 -12.54 15.63
CA ILE A 82 13.02 -13.26 14.44
C ILE A 82 11.53 -13.56 14.53
N ASP A 83 10.87 -13.52 13.38
CA ASP A 83 9.43 -13.69 13.22
C ASP A 83 9.03 -15.04 12.61
N GLY A 84 10.03 -15.86 12.29
CA GLY A 84 9.87 -17.12 11.59
C GLY A 84 11.13 -17.53 10.85
N MET A 85 10.97 -18.52 9.98
CA MET A 85 12.00 -19.03 9.08
C MET A 85 11.61 -18.77 7.62
N VAL A 86 12.60 -18.58 6.76
CA VAL A 86 12.38 -18.48 5.31
C VAL A 86 12.80 -19.78 4.66
N VAL A 87 11.84 -20.49 4.06
CA VAL A 87 12.08 -21.73 3.30
C VAL A 87 12.24 -21.36 1.83
N LYS A 88 13.34 -21.81 1.21
CA LYS A 88 13.66 -21.53 -0.20
C LYS A 88 14.00 -22.82 -0.92
N VAL A 89 13.54 -22.95 -2.16
CA VAL A 89 14.04 -23.99 -3.08
C VAL A 89 15.53 -23.75 -3.33
N ASP A 90 16.38 -24.74 -3.07
CA ASP A 90 17.83 -24.56 -3.10
C ASP A 90 18.37 -24.30 -4.52
N SER A 91 17.83 -24.94 -5.57
CA SER A 91 18.33 -24.81 -6.95
C SER A 91 17.81 -23.54 -7.64
N PHE A 92 18.72 -22.70 -8.15
CA PHE A 92 18.33 -21.51 -8.92
C PHE A 92 17.63 -21.83 -10.25
N ALA A 93 17.95 -22.97 -10.86
CA ALA A 93 17.26 -23.43 -12.06
C ALA A 93 15.77 -23.72 -11.78
N GLN A 94 15.48 -24.33 -10.63
CA GLN A 94 14.11 -24.58 -10.18
C GLN A 94 13.39 -23.28 -9.80
N GLN A 95 14.06 -22.36 -9.11
CA GLN A 95 13.49 -21.04 -8.79
C GLN A 95 13.06 -20.29 -10.06
N LYS A 96 13.90 -20.29 -11.10
CA LYS A 96 13.59 -19.67 -12.40
C LYS A 96 12.38 -20.30 -13.08
N LYS A 97 12.23 -21.63 -13.01
CA LYS A 97 11.08 -22.36 -13.55
C LYS A 97 9.78 -22.06 -12.78
N LEU A 98 9.86 -21.90 -11.46
CA LEU A 98 8.70 -21.62 -10.61
C LEU A 98 8.17 -20.18 -10.79
N GLY A 99 9.07 -19.22 -11.01
CA GLY A 99 8.70 -17.81 -11.25
C GLY A 99 8.13 -17.10 -10.03
N ALA A 100 7.30 -16.08 -10.26
CA ALA A 100 6.68 -15.25 -9.23
C ALA A 100 5.23 -14.89 -9.58
N THR A 101 4.44 -14.57 -8.56
CA THR A 101 3.14 -13.88 -8.67
C THR A 101 3.36 -12.36 -8.71
N THR A 102 2.28 -11.57 -8.77
CA THR A 102 2.34 -10.10 -8.72
C THR A 102 3.09 -9.56 -7.49
N LYS A 103 3.04 -10.26 -6.36
CA LYS A 103 3.59 -9.79 -5.08
C LYS A 103 4.71 -10.66 -4.50
N SER A 104 4.79 -11.95 -4.84
CA SER A 104 5.69 -12.89 -4.18
C SER A 104 6.25 -13.98 -5.10
N PRO A 105 7.51 -14.42 -4.89
CA PRO A 105 8.09 -15.57 -5.62
C PRO A 105 7.41 -16.89 -5.23
N ARG A 106 7.27 -17.81 -6.18
CA ARG A 106 6.63 -19.13 -5.95
C ARG A 106 7.55 -20.18 -5.32
N TRP A 107 8.85 -19.89 -5.27
CA TRP A 107 9.91 -20.79 -4.81
C TRP A 107 10.37 -20.52 -3.37
N MET A 108 9.70 -19.61 -2.67
CA MET A 108 10.04 -19.22 -1.30
C MET A 108 8.78 -18.93 -0.49
N ILE A 109 8.82 -19.28 0.79
CA ILE A 109 7.76 -18.99 1.75
C ILE A 109 8.35 -18.61 3.11
N ALA A 110 7.69 -17.68 3.81
CA ALA A 110 8.00 -17.38 5.20
C ALA A 110 7.14 -18.28 6.11
N TYR A 111 7.79 -19.21 6.79
CA TYR A 111 7.21 -20.01 7.86
C TYR A 111 7.20 -19.18 9.15
N LYS A 112 6.09 -18.48 9.41
CA LYS A 112 5.95 -17.60 10.58
C LYS A 112 5.74 -18.41 11.84
N TYR A 113 6.36 -17.98 12.93
CA TYR A 113 6.07 -18.54 14.25
C TYR A 113 4.70 -18.09 14.74
N PRO A 114 4.06 -18.85 15.65
CA PRO A 114 2.87 -18.38 16.34
C PRO A 114 3.14 -17.01 16.96
N ALA A 115 2.24 -16.07 16.67
CA ALA A 115 2.32 -14.72 17.17
C ALA A 115 2.36 -14.72 18.71
N GLU A 116 3.10 -13.78 19.28
CA GLU A 116 3.07 -13.59 20.73
C GLU A 116 1.65 -13.21 21.16
N ARG A 117 1.12 -14.00 22.10
CA ARG A 117 -0.20 -13.80 22.70
C ARG A 117 -0.02 -13.23 24.09
N VAL A 118 -0.68 -12.11 24.36
CA VAL A 118 -0.71 -11.52 25.70
C VAL A 118 -2.14 -11.29 26.15
N GLU A 119 -2.33 -11.33 27.46
CA GLU A 119 -3.60 -10.95 28.07
C GLU A 119 -3.62 -9.44 28.36
N THR A 120 -4.75 -8.79 28.08
CA THR A 120 -5.03 -7.43 28.53
C THR A 120 -6.51 -7.23 28.78
N LYS A 121 -6.88 -6.10 29.39
CA LYS A 121 -8.27 -5.77 29.69
C LYS A 121 -8.89 -4.96 28.56
N LEU A 122 -10.06 -5.38 28.10
CA LEU A 122 -10.91 -4.61 27.19
C LEU A 122 -11.63 -3.51 27.98
N LEU A 123 -11.24 -2.26 27.73
CA LEU A 123 -11.79 -1.09 28.43
C LEU A 123 -13.05 -0.58 27.77
N ASP A 124 -13.03 -0.48 26.43
CA ASP A 124 -14.11 0.09 25.64
C ASP A 124 -14.11 -0.50 24.22
N ILE A 125 -15.22 -0.35 23.48
CA ILE A 125 -15.29 -0.66 22.05
C ILE A 125 -15.82 0.58 21.35
N LYS A 126 -14.96 1.19 20.53
CA LYS A 126 -15.34 2.33 19.69
C LYS A 126 -15.71 1.84 18.30
N VAL A 127 -16.63 2.55 17.64
CA VAL A 127 -17.03 2.24 16.27
C VAL A 127 -16.44 3.28 15.34
N GLN A 128 -15.60 2.83 14.40
CA GLN A 128 -15.10 3.65 13.31
C GLN A 128 -16.00 3.50 12.10
N VAL A 129 -16.26 4.61 11.40
CA VAL A 129 -17.04 4.61 10.16
C VAL A 129 -16.07 4.76 9.00
N GLY A 130 -15.88 3.69 8.23
CA GLY A 130 -14.97 3.70 7.08
C GLY A 130 -15.55 4.42 5.87
N ARG A 131 -14.74 4.56 4.82
CA ARG A 131 -15.09 5.23 3.55
C ARG A 131 -16.44 4.82 2.94
N THR A 132 -16.75 3.53 2.95
CA THR A 132 -17.98 2.99 2.34
C THR A 132 -19.14 2.87 3.35
N GLY A 133 -19.05 3.64 4.43
CA GLY A 133 -20.03 3.64 5.51
C GLY A 133 -19.92 2.48 6.47
N VAL A 134 -19.00 1.53 6.29
CA VAL A 134 -18.86 0.34 7.17
C VAL A 134 -18.55 0.78 8.60
N LEU A 135 -19.37 0.31 9.55
CA LEU A 135 -19.13 0.45 10.98
C LEU A 135 -18.21 -0.68 11.43
N THR A 136 -16.95 -0.34 11.69
CA THR A 136 -15.92 -1.26 12.15
C THR A 136 -15.71 -1.10 13.66
N PRO A 137 -15.98 -2.14 14.47
CA PRO A 137 -15.69 -2.09 15.90
C PRO A 137 -14.18 -2.21 16.17
N VAL A 138 -13.68 -1.33 17.03
CA VAL A 138 -12.28 -1.26 17.45
C VAL A 138 -12.23 -1.34 18.96
N ALA A 139 -11.56 -2.37 19.47
CA ALA A 139 -11.31 -2.54 20.88
C ALA A 139 -10.33 -1.48 21.39
N VAL A 140 -10.67 -0.84 22.51
CA VAL A 140 -9.79 0.00 23.31
C VAL A 140 -9.33 -0.84 24.50
N LEU A 141 -8.02 -1.07 24.57
CA LEU A 141 -7.41 -2.00 25.50
C LEU A 141 -6.62 -1.23 26.55
N LYS A 142 -6.44 -1.84 27.72
CA LYS A 142 -5.39 -1.41 28.64
C LYS A 142 -4.04 -1.57 27.90
N PRO A 143 -3.21 -0.51 27.80
CA PRO A 143 -1.97 -0.58 27.05
C PRO A 143 -1.10 -1.75 27.51
N VAL A 144 -0.69 -2.60 26.57
CA VAL A 144 0.12 -3.80 26.82
C VAL A 144 1.21 -3.92 25.76
N PHE A 145 2.39 -4.41 26.14
CA PHE A 145 3.50 -4.59 25.22
C PHE A 145 3.40 -5.95 24.52
N VAL A 146 3.42 -5.97 23.18
CA VAL A 146 3.33 -7.18 22.34
C VAL A 146 4.23 -7.05 21.14
N ALA A 147 5.11 -8.03 20.93
CA ALA A 147 6.00 -8.09 19.77
C ALA A 147 6.64 -6.72 19.46
N GLY A 148 7.34 -6.16 20.46
CA GLY A 148 8.15 -4.96 20.31
C GLY A 148 7.42 -3.61 20.36
N THR A 149 6.09 -3.56 20.47
CA THR A 149 5.36 -2.27 20.61
C THR A 149 4.23 -2.34 21.63
N THR A 150 3.90 -1.18 22.22
CA THR A 150 2.70 -1.03 23.04
C THR A 150 1.46 -1.00 22.16
N VAL A 151 0.50 -1.88 22.45
CA VAL A 151 -0.80 -1.95 21.79
C VAL A 151 -1.87 -1.41 22.74
N ALA A 152 -2.63 -0.43 22.28
CA ALA A 152 -3.81 0.12 22.98
C ALA A 152 -5.11 -0.09 22.20
N HIS A 153 -5.01 -0.47 20.92
CA HIS A 153 -6.15 -0.67 20.04
C HIS A 153 -6.01 -1.97 19.26
N ALA A 154 -7.12 -2.69 19.04
CA ALA A 154 -7.16 -3.90 18.24
C ALA A 154 -8.45 -3.98 17.42
N SER A 155 -8.37 -4.56 16.22
CA SER A 155 -9.56 -4.77 15.39
C SER A 155 -10.44 -5.88 15.97
N LEU A 156 -11.76 -5.66 15.99
CA LEU A 156 -12.77 -6.70 16.22
C LEU A 156 -13.43 -7.19 14.91
N HIS A 157 -12.98 -6.66 13.76
CA HIS A 157 -13.47 -6.95 12.40
C HIS A 157 -14.92 -6.56 12.14
N ASN A 158 -15.90 -7.18 12.80
CA ASN A 158 -17.33 -6.95 12.60
C ASN A 158 -18.17 -7.50 13.77
N GLN A 159 -19.50 -7.30 13.72
CA GLN A 159 -20.44 -7.77 14.76
C GLN A 159 -20.42 -9.30 14.91
N ASP A 160 -20.38 -10.04 13.80
CA ASP A 160 -20.41 -11.51 13.83
C ASP A 160 -19.17 -12.08 14.54
N GLU A 161 -17.99 -11.48 14.35
CA GLU A 161 -16.77 -11.88 15.06
C GLU A 161 -16.84 -11.59 16.57
N ILE A 162 -17.47 -10.47 16.97
CA ILE A 162 -17.73 -10.16 18.39
C ILE A 162 -18.62 -11.22 19.01
N GLU A 163 -19.68 -11.62 18.30
CA GLU A 163 -20.62 -12.64 18.77
C GLU A 163 -20.01 -14.04 18.79
N ARG A 164 -19.29 -14.42 17.73
CA ARG A 164 -18.59 -15.72 17.62
C ARG A 164 -17.58 -15.91 18.75
N LYS A 165 -16.85 -14.86 19.10
CA LYS A 165 -15.88 -14.86 20.21
C LYS A 165 -16.51 -14.56 21.57
N ASP A 166 -17.79 -14.18 21.61
CA ASP A 166 -18.53 -13.69 22.78
C ASP A 166 -17.76 -12.59 23.53
N VAL A 167 -17.24 -11.60 22.81
CA VAL A 167 -16.49 -10.48 23.41
C VAL A 167 -17.43 -9.50 24.10
N ARG A 168 -17.13 -9.16 25.37
CA ARG A 168 -17.93 -8.25 26.18
C ARG A 168 -17.08 -7.14 26.80
N LEU A 169 -17.66 -5.97 26.97
CA LEU A 169 -16.98 -4.84 27.62
C LEU A 169 -16.56 -5.21 29.04
N GLY A 170 -15.29 -4.96 29.36
CA GLY A 170 -14.68 -5.32 30.65
C GLY A 170 -13.96 -6.67 30.67
N ASP A 171 -14.09 -7.48 29.62
CA ASP A 171 -13.44 -8.80 29.53
C ASP A 171 -11.90 -8.69 29.59
N THR A 172 -11.27 -9.75 30.09
CA THR A 172 -9.85 -9.99 29.83
C THR A 172 -9.73 -10.74 28.50
N VAL A 173 -9.00 -10.17 27.55
CA VAL A 173 -8.86 -10.67 26.18
C VAL A 173 -7.41 -11.04 25.90
N ILE A 174 -7.23 -12.09 25.10
CA ILE A 174 -5.94 -12.45 24.56
C ILE A 174 -5.79 -11.78 23.20
N ILE A 175 -4.73 -11.00 23.05
CA ILE A 175 -4.40 -10.30 21.81
C ILE A 175 -3.13 -10.84 21.19
N GLU A 176 -3.05 -10.77 19.88
CA GLU A 176 -1.85 -11.05 19.10
C GLU A 176 -1.72 -10.03 17.96
N LYS A 177 -0.54 -9.93 17.36
CA LYS A 177 -0.36 -9.17 16.12
C LYS A 177 -0.36 -10.10 14.91
N ALA A 178 -1.41 -10.02 14.10
CA ALA A 178 -1.47 -10.69 12.81
C ALA A 178 -0.34 -10.17 11.90
N GLY A 179 0.50 -11.09 11.43
CA GLY A 179 1.68 -10.75 10.63
C GLY A 179 2.63 -9.76 11.32
N GLU A 180 2.64 -9.74 12.66
CA GLU A 180 3.44 -8.84 13.53
C GLU A 180 3.12 -7.35 13.45
N ILE A 181 2.11 -6.96 12.68
CA ILE A 181 1.78 -5.56 12.46
C ILE A 181 0.40 -5.21 13.04
N ILE A 182 -0.63 -6.00 12.73
CA ILE A 182 -2.03 -5.61 12.99
C ILE A 182 -2.52 -6.31 14.27
N PRO A 183 -2.79 -5.59 15.37
CA PRO A 183 -3.31 -6.20 16.58
C PRO A 183 -4.76 -6.67 16.42
N GLN A 184 -5.04 -7.89 16.87
CA GLN A 184 -6.38 -8.47 16.88
C GLN A 184 -6.65 -9.24 18.18
N ILE A 185 -7.92 -9.30 18.57
CA ILE A 185 -8.37 -10.15 19.68
C ILE A 185 -8.54 -11.57 19.17
N VAL A 186 -7.84 -12.51 19.79
CA VAL A 186 -7.88 -13.94 19.46
C VAL A 186 -9.05 -14.60 20.17
N GLU A 187 -9.10 -14.43 21.48
CA GLU A 187 -10.08 -15.08 22.35
C GLU A 187 -10.30 -14.29 23.65
N VAL A 188 -11.35 -14.66 24.35
CA VAL A 188 -11.74 -14.10 25.65
C VAL A 188 -11.39 -15.08 26.75
N VAL A 189 -10.75 -14.60 27.82
CA VAL A 189 -10.47 -15.41 29.01
C VAL A 189 -11.72 -15.50 29.88
N LYS A 190 -12.65 -16.38 29.48
CA LYS A 190 -13.97 -16.53 30.12
C LYS A 190 -13.90 -16.86 31.63
N SER A 191 -12.83 -17.52 32.08
CA SER A 191 -12.61 -17.85 33.49
C SER A 191 -12.37 -16.62 34.39
N LYS A 192 -11.98 -15.48 33.81
CA LYS A 192 -11.75 -14.21 34.54
C LYS A 192 -12.95 -13.27 34.55
N ARG A 193 -14.13 -13.76 34.14
CA ARG A 193 -15.36 -12.97 34.15
C ARG A 193 -15.89 -12.78 35.56
N THR A 194 -16.30 -11.56 35.83
CA THR A 194 -16.86 -11.08 37.10
C THR A 194 -18.40 -11.05 37.07
N GLY A 195 -19.01 -11.26 35.90
CA GLY A 195 -20.46 -11.19 35.70
C GLY A 195 -20.99 -9.77 35.46
N LYS A 196 -20.13 -8.75 35.53
CA LYS A 196 -20.48 -7.34 35.28
C LYS A 196 -20.25 -6.91 33.82
N GLU A 197 -19.78 -7.82 32.97
CA GLU A 197 -19.42 -7.54 31.59
C GLU A 197 -20.66 -7.31 30.72
N LYS A 198 -20.61 -6.31 29.84
CA LYS A 198 -21.75 -5.92 28.99
C LYS A 198 -21.56 -6.41 27.57
N LYS A 199 -22.61 -7.00 26.98
CA LYS A 199 -22.63 -7.34 25.55
C LYS A 199 -22.55 -6.06 24.72
N PHE A 200 -21.80 -6.12 23.64
CA PHE A 200 -21.68 -5.04 22.68
C PHE A 200 -22.48 -5.36 21.42
N GLY A 201 -23.23 -4.37 20.94
CA GLY A 201 -23.88 -4.41 19.63
C GLY A 201 -23.53 -3.13 18.88
N ILE A 202 -23.29 -3.25 17.58
CA ILE A 202 -23.15 -2.08 16.71
C ILE A 202 -24.42 -1.21 16.85
N PRO A 203 -24.27 0.12 17.04
CA PRO A 203 -25.40 1.02 17.24
C PRO A 203 -26.29 1.06 16.00
N LYS A 204 -27.61 1.22 16.20
CA LYS A 204 -28.60 1.38 15.12
C LYS A 204 -28.49 2.72 14.39
N GLU A 205 -27.77 3.66 14.98
CA GLU A 205 -27.51 4.99 14.44
C GLU A 205 -25.99 5.20 14.31
N CYS A 206 -25.59 5.89 13.26
CA CYS A 206 -24.19 6.18 12.99
C CYS A 206 -23.63 7.09 14.10
N PRO A 207 -22.51 6.73 14.75
CA PRO A 207 -21.96 7.51 15.86
C PRO A 207 -21.39 8.87 15.44
N VAL A 208 -21.31 9.14 14.12
CA VAL A 208 -20.77 10.39 13.59
C VAL A 208 -21.86 11.32 13.06
N CYS A 209 -22.84 10.80 12.32
CA CYS A 209 -23.87 11.63 11.69
C CYS A 209 -25.31 11.37 12.18
N GLY A 210 -25.51 10.41 13.08
CA GLY A 210 -26.84 10.05 13.62
C GLY A 210 -27.77 9.31 12.64
N ALA A 211 -27.38 9.14 11.38
CA ALA A 211 -28.22 8.45 10.40
C ALA A 211 -28.38 6.95 10.73
N PRO A 212 -29.49 6.31 10.30
CA PRO A 212 -29.69 4.88 10.48
C PRO A 212 -28.54 4.04 9.92
N THR A 213 -28.30 2.92 10.60
CA THR A 213 -27.36 1.90 10.13
C THR A 213 -28.12 0.67 9.67
N LYS A 214 -27.72 0.11 8.54
CA LYS A 214 -28.34 -1.09 7.97
C LYS A 214 -27.28 -2.15 7.70
N ARG A 215 -27.68 -3.40 7.88
CA ARG A 215 -26.94 -4.58 7.41
C ARG A 215 -27.75 -5.15 6.26
N GLU A 216 -27.18 -5.10 5.06
CA GLU A 216 -27.83 -5.69 3.87
C GLU A 216 -27.88 -7.21 3.97
N GLU A 217 -28.89 -7.82 3.36
CA GLU A 217 -29.05 -9.27 3.36
C GLU A 217 -27.86 -9.94 2.66
N GLY A 218 -27.23 -10.91 3.33
CA GLY A 218 -26.01 -11.57 2.87
C GLY A 218 -24.70 -10.82 3.14
N GLU A 219 -24.73 -9.58 3.66
CA GLU A 219 -23.52 -8.88 4.12
C GLU A 219 -23.26 -9.08 5.62
N VAL A 220 -21.99 -9.10 6.00
CA VAL A 220 -21.54 -9.16 7.41
C VAL A 220 -21.42 -7.76 8.04
N ALA A 221 -21.23 -6.74 7.20
CA ALA A 221 -20.95 -5.39 7.64
C ALA A 221 -22.23 -4.57 7.86
N PHE A 222 -22.31 -3.90 9.00
CA PHE A 222 -23.25 -2.80 9.21
C PHE A 222 -22.71 -1.54 8.53
N ARG A 223 -23.59 -0.75 7.92
CA ARG A 223 -23.23 0.47 7.19
C ARG A 223 -24.10 1.64 7.56
N CYS A 224 -23.51 2.83 7.58
CA CYS A 224 -24.23 4.10 7.61
C CYS A 224 -24.83 4.37 6.23
N GLU A 225 -26.15 4.57 6.17
CA GLU A 225 -26.87 4.83 4.91
C GLU A 225 -26.68 6.27 4.40
N ASN A 226 -26.22 7.18 5.26
CA ASN A 226 -26.01 8.57 4.87
C ASN A 226 -24.74 8.71 4.04
N VAL A 227 -24.91 8.84 2.73
CA VAL A 227 -23.84 9.11 1.75
C VAL A 227 -23.13 10.46 1.99
N PHE A 228 -23.73 11.38 2.76
CA PHE A 228 -23.12 12.65 3.16
C PHE A 228 -22.51 12.61 4.57
N CYS A 229 -22.29 11.41 5.12
CA CYS A 229 -21.66 11.26 6.43
C CYS A 229 -20.25 11.89 6.43
N PRO A 230 -19.93 12.81 7.38
CA PRO A 230 -18.62 13.43 7.45
C PRO A 230 -17.46 12.43 7.58
N ALA A 231 -17.66 11.31 8.28
CA ALA A 231 -16.64 10.27 8.38
C ALA A 231 -16.35 9.61 7.01
N GLN A 232 -17.39 9.31 6.23
CA GLN A 232 -17.22 8.76 4.90
C GLN A 232 -16.52 9.76 3.98
N LEU A 233 -16.84 11.05 4.10
CA LEU A 233 -16.16 12.11 3.36
C LEU A 233 -14.67 12.19 3.73
N LYS A 234 -14.33 12.24 5.01
CA LYS A 234 -12.93 12.28 5.49
C LYS A 234 -12.13 11.10 4.94
N GLU A 235 -12.62 9.88 5.11
CA GLU A 235 -11.98 8.67 4.58
C GLU A 235 -11.90 8.65 3.04
N SER A 236 -12.89 9.21 2.35
CA SER A 236 -12.86 9.34 0.89
C SER A 236 -11.77 10.32 0.43
N LEU A 237 -11.61 11.44 1.12
CA LEU A 237 -10.58 12.45 0.84
C LEU A 237 -9.18 11.89 1.14
N ILE A 238 -9.00 11.17 2.24
CA ILE A 238 -7.73 10.49 2.58
C ILE A 238 -7.37 9.48 1.50
N HIS A 239 -8.32 8.65 1.07
CA HIS A 239 -8.10 7.72 -0.03
C HIS A 239 -7.76 8.44 -1.34
N PHE A 240 -8.50 9.49 -1.68
CA PHE A 240 -8.27 10.30 -2.88
C PHE A 240 -6.86 10.90 -2.89
N ALA A 241 -6.38 11.38 -1.74
CA ALA A 241 -5.04 11.95 -1.57
C ALA A 241 -3.92 10.89 -1.51
N SER A 242 -4.25 9.62 -1.30
CA SER A 242 -3.26 8.56 -1.03
C SER A 242 -2.24 8.39 -2.17
N ARG A 243 -1.06 7.83 -1.82
CA ARG A 243 0.07 7.63 -2.73
C ARG A 243 -0.23 6.75 -3.95
N ALA A 244 -1.24 5.89 -3.91
CA ALA A 244 -1.66 5.09 -5.07
C ALA A 244 -2.78 5.77 -5.88
N ALA A 245 -3.46 6.75 -5.28
CA ALA A 245 -4.51 7.57 -5.89
C ALA A 245 -3.92 8.88 -6.43
N MET A 246 -4.41 10.05 -6.01
CA MET A 246 -3.93 11.34 -6.54
C MET A 246 -2.61 11.83 -5.92
N ASP A 247 -2.01 11.12 -4.96
CA ASP A 247 -0.68 11.41 -4.40
C ASP A 247 -0.49 12.88 -3.99
N ILE A 248 -1.43 13.37 -3.17
CA ILE A 248 -1.42 14.76 -2.70
C ILE A 248 -0.69 14.79 -1.36
N GLU A 249 0.63 14.99 -1.41
CA GLU A 249 1.45 15.12 -0.21
C GLU A 249 0.99 16.31 0.65
N GLY A 250 0.92 16.09 1.97
CA GLY A 250 0.42 17.08 2.94
C GLY A 250 -1.08 17.00 3.20
N LEU A 251 -1.86 16.27 2.39
CA LEU A 251 -3.30 16.05 2.60
C LEU A 251 -3.56 14.73 3.35
N GLY A 252 -3.02 14.63 4.57
CA GLY A 252 -3.23 13.48 5.47
C GLY A 252 -4.38 13.67 6.46
N ASP A 253 -4.58 12.71 7.37
CA ASP A 253 -5.73 12.64 8.30
C ASP A 253 -6.01 13.97 9.02
N ALA A 254 -5.00 14.53 9.69
CA ALA A 254 -5.15 15.78 10.46
C ALA A 254 -5.48 17.01 9.60
N MET A 255 -5.10 17.01 8.31
CA MET A 255 -5.45 18.10 7.38
C MET A 255 -6.87 17.93 6.88
N VAL A 256 -7.22 16.71 6.47
CA VAL A 256 -8.58 16.36 6.02
C VAL A 256 -9.61 16.62 7.11
N ASP A 257 -9.31 16.26 8.36
CA ASP A 257 -10.15 16.55 9.52
C ASP A 257 -10.49 18.03 9.60
N GLN A 258 -9.46 18.89 9.62
CA GLN A 258 -9.65 20.34 9.71
C GLN A 258 -10.42 20.92 8.52
N LEU A 259 -10.14 20.45 7.30
CA LEU A 259 -10.82 20.93 6.09
C LEU A 259 -12.31 20.58 6.08
N VAL A 260 -12.66 19.37 6.52
CA VAL A 260 -14.05 18.92 6.60
C VAL A 260 -14.77 19.58 7.77
N ASP A 261 -14.15 19.64 8.95
CA ASP A 261 -14.75 20.18 10.17
C ASP A 261 -15.03 21.69 10.04
N LYS A 262 -14.13 22.44 9.36
CA LYS A 262 -14.35 23.85 8.99
C LYS A 262 -15.22 24.03 7.74
N LYS A 263 -15.75 22.95 7.15
CA LYS A 263 -16.62 22.94 5.96
C LYS A 263 -16.00 23.59 4.72
N LEU A 264 -14.66 23.60 4.64
CA LEU A 264 -13.91 24.10 3.49
C LEU A 264 -13.96 23.11 2.32
N VAL A 265 -14.12 21.81 2.62
CA VAL A 265 -14.20 20.72 1.64
C VAL A 265 -15.42 19.85 1.94
N ARG A 266 -16.25 19.59 0.92
CA ARG A 266 -17.49 18.79 0.99
C ARG A 266 -17.48 17.60 0.03
N ASP A 267 -16.61 17.66 -0.97
CA ASP A 267 -16.32 16.60 -1.92
C ASP A 267 -14.84 16.70 -2.35
N TYR A 268 -14.31 15.69 -3.02
CA TYR A 268 -12.91 15.72 -3.50
C TYR A 268 -12.67 16.75 -4.63
N GLY A 269 -13.71 17.29 -5.25
CA GLY A 269 -13.59 18.41 -6.19
C GLY A 269 -13.24 19.73 -5.49
N ASP A 270 -13.75 19.99 -4.28
CA ASP A 270 -13.44 21.19 -3.50
C ASP A 270 -11.93 21.34 -3.20
N ILE A 271 -11.18 20.23 -3.12
CA ILE A 271 -9.73 20.24 -2.89
C ILE A 271 -9.01 21.19 -3.86
N TYR A 272 -9.42 21.19 -5.12
CA TYR A 272 -8.76 21.95 -6.18
C TYR A 272 -9.15 23.45 -6.21
N TYR A 273 -10.05 23.87 -5.33
CA TYR A 273 -10.48 25.26 -5.18
C TYR A 273 -10.02 25.90 -3.86
N LEU A 274 -9.23 25.18 -3.05
CA LEU A 274 -8.67 25.67 -1.82
C LEU A 274 -7.74 26.86 -2.08
N LYS A 275 -7.88 27.91 -1.27
CA LYS A 275 -7.06 29.12 -1.36
C LYS A 275 -6.02 29.17 -0.26
N PHE A 276 -4.88 29.79 -0.57
CA PHE A 276 -3.78 29.99 0.37
C PHE A 276 -4.23 30.63 1.69
N ALA A 277 -5.09 31.65 1.64
CA ALA A 277 -5.62 32.32 2.83
C ALA A 277 -6.40 31.36 3.75
N GLN A 278 -7.23 30.49 3.18
CA GLN A 278 -8.02 29.51 3.96
C GLN A 278 -7.11 28.48 4.64
N LEU A 279 -6.05 28.05 3.95
CA LEU A 279 -5.09 27.07 4.48
C LEU A 279 -4.25 27.64 5.63
N ARG A 280 -3.94 28.94 5.61
CA ARG A 280 -3.16 29.60 6.68
C ARG A 280 -3.91 29.72 8.01
N GLU A 281 -5.24 29.70 7.98
CA GLU A 281 -6.07 29.74 9.18
C GLU A 281 -6.19 28.38 9.87
N LEU A 282 -5.58 27.33 9.30
CA LEU A 282 -5.59 25.98 9.86
C LEU A 282 -4.47 25.81 10.90
N GLU A 283 -4.72 24.95 11.88
CA GLU A 283 -3.75 24.64 12.91
C GLU A 283 -2.53 23.96 12.30
N ARG A 284 -1.35 24.40 12.74
CA ARG A 284 -0.03 23.91 12.30
C ARG A 284 0.23 24.14 10.80
N MET A 285 -0.47 25.08 10.16
CA MET A 285 -0.24 25.48 8.77
C MET A 285 0.52 26.80 8.68
N GLY A 286 1.85 26.70 8.55
CA GLY A 286 2.67 27.83 8.14
C GLY A 286 2.61 28.09 6.64
N ASP A 287 3.03 29.28 6.22
CA ASP A 287 3.00 29.75 4.83
C ASP A 287 3.66 28.75 3.86
N LYS A 288 4.81 28.19 4.25
CA LYS A 288 5.51 27.18 3.43
C LYS A 288 4.71 25.88 3.29
N SER A 289 4.08 25.41 4.36
CA SER A 289 3.25 24.18 4.32
C SER A 289 2.01 24.37 3.47
N ALA A 290 1.35 25.53 3.58
CA ALA A 290 0.22 25.90 2.73
C ALA A 290 0.60 25.96 1.25
N GLN A 291 1.74 26.59 0.93
CA GLN A 291 2.22 26.65 -0.44
C GLN A 291 2.57 25.26 -0.99
N ASN A 292 3.25 24.41 -0.19
CA ASN A 292 3.58 23.04 -0.59
C ASN A 292 2.33 22.21 -0.89
N LEU A 293 1.28 22.33 -0.07
CA LEU A 293 0.02 21.64 -0.29
C LEU A 293 -0.65 22.11 -1.59
N LEU A 294 -0.71 23.42 -1.86
CA LEU A 294 -1.28 23.93 -3.12
C LEU A 294 -0.48 23.45 -4.34
N VAL A 295 0.84 23.39 -4.25
CA VAL A 295 1.70 22.83 -5.30
C VAL A 295 1.42 21.35 -5.51
N ALA A 296 1.25 20.56 -4.44
CA ALA A 296 0.90 19.14 -4.54
C ALA A 296 -0.49 18.93 -5.17
N ILE A 297 -1.47 19.76 -4.80
CA ILE A 297 -2.82 19.74 -5.39
C ILE A 297 -2.75 20.04 -6.89
N GLU A 298 -2.03 21.09 -7.29
CA GLU A 298 -1.89 21.46 -8.71
C GLU A 298 -1.18 20.37 -9.51
N LYS A 299 -0.09 19.80 -8.96
CA LYS A 299 0.65 18.68 -9.57
C LYS A 299 -0.26 17.48 -9.80
N SER A 300 -1.15 17.17 -8.86
CA SER A 300 -2.01 15.98 -8.95
C SER A 300 -3.00 16.01 -10.11
N LYS A 301 -3.37 17.20 -10.62
CA LYS A 301 -4.22 17.34 -11.82
C LYS A 301 -3.67 16.63 -13.05
N GLY A 302 -2.34 16.54 -13.15
CA GLY A 302 -1.64 15.89 -14.27
C GLY A 302 -1.54 14.36 -14.16
N ASN A 303 -2.03 13.77 -13.04
CA ASN A 303 -1.94 12.34 -12.81
C ASN A 303 -2.70 11.52 -13.87
N ARG A 304 -2.30 10.26 -13.98
CA ARG A 304 -2.85 9.32 -14.95
C ARG A 304 -4.30 8.96 -14.65
N LEU A 305 -4.99 8.52 -15.70
CA LEU A 305 -6.42 8.19 -15.62
C LEU A 305 -6.70 7.03 -14.65
N ASN A 306 -5.85 6.00 -14.62
CA ASN A 306 -5.99 4.88 -13.68
C ASN A 306 -5.97 5.34 -12.21
N ARG A 307 -5.11 6.30 -11.88
CA ARG A 307 -5.01 6.89 -10.54
C ARG A 307 -6.27 7.65 -10.17
N LEU A 308 -6.82 8.42 -11.11
CA LEU A 308 -8.10 9.10 -10.92
C LEU A 308 -9.24 8.10 -10.70
N ILE A 309 -9.38 7.08 -11.56
CA ILE A 309 -10.44 6.05 -11.43
C ILE A 309 -10.33 5.35 -10.06
N PHE A 310 -9.12 5.03 -9.63
CA PHE A 310 -8.88 4.47 -8.31
C PHE A 310 -9.26 5.45 -7.19
N ALA A 311 -8.89 6.73 -7.34
CA ALA A 311 -9.17 7.79 -6.37
C ALA A 311 -10.67 8.04 -6.14
N LEU A 312 -11.51 7.85 -7.17
CA LEU A 312 -12.97 7.97 -7.07
C LEU A 312 -13.58 6.97 -6.06
N GLY A 313 -12.86 5.93 -5.67
CA GLY A 313 -13.27 5.01 -4.61
C GLY A 313 -14.48 4.15 -4.97
N ILE A 314 -14.67 3.87 -6.28
CA ILE A 314 -15.77 3.04 -6.79
C ILE A 314 -15.76 1.67 -6.11
N ARG A 315 -16.93 1.23 -5.64
CA ARG A 315 -17.06 -0.02 -4.89
C ARG A 315 -16.56 -1.21 -5.72
N HIS A 316 -15.83 -2.12 -5.09
CA HIS A 316 -15.19 -3.30 -5.71
C HIS A 316 -14.13 -3.02 -6.79
N ALA A 317 -13.92 -1.77 -7.20
CA ALA A 317 -12.90 -1.38 -8.17
C ALA A 317 -11.59 -0.96 -7.47
N GLY A 318 -10.72 -1.93 -7.20
CA GLY A 318 -9.38 -1.69 -6.68
C GLY A 318 -8.41 -1.12 -7.74
N GLU A 319 -7.16 -0.87 -7.34
CA GLU A 319 -6.11 -0.28 -8.19
C GLU A 319 -5.92 -1.03 -9.52
N HIS A 320 -5.92 -2.37 -9.48
CA HIS A 320 -5.79 -3.20 -10.68
C HIS A 320 -6.96 -3.01 -11.65
N ILE A 321 -8.20 -2.99 -11.12
CA ILE A 321 -9.40 -2.78 -11.94
C ILE A 321 -9.38 -1.36 -12.54
N ALA A 322 -8.97 -0.36 -11.77
CA ALA A 322 -8.82 1.00 -12.27
C ALA A 322 -7.83 1.09 -13.44
N ASP A 323 -6.73 0.34 -13.39
CA ASP A 323 -5.76 0.24 -14.49
C ASP A 323 -6.35 -0.44 -15.74
N VAL A 324 -7.09 -1.54 -15.57
CA VAL A 324 -7.80 -2.22 -16.66
C VAL A 324 -8.81 -1.28 -17.33
N LEU A 325 -9.62 -0.57 -16.54
CA LEU A 325 -10.62 0.38 -17.03
C LEU A 325 -9.96 1.56 -17.75
N ALA A 326 -8.91 2.15 -17.20
CA ALA A 326 -8.19 3.25 -17.81
C ALA A 326 -7.64 2.87 -19.19
N LYS A 327 -7.00 1.70 -19.29
CA LYS A 327 -6.45 1.18 -20.56
C LYS A 327 -7.53 0.91 -21.60
N ARG A 328 -8.67 0.36 -21.18
CA ARG A 328 -9.78 0.01 -22.08
C ARG A 328 -10.51 1.24 -22.59
N PHE A 329 -10.86 2.18 -21.71
CA PHE A 329 -11.77 3.27 -22.04
C PHE A 329 -11.07 4.60 -22.30
N GLN A 330 -9.87 4.82 -21.74
CA GLN A 330 -9.01 5.99 -22.01
C GLN A 330 -9.60 7.36 -21.66
N SER A 331 -10.83 7.41 -21.16
CA SER A 331 -11.53 8.63 -20.75
C SER A 331 -12.57 8.30 -19.70
N ILE A 332 -12.71 9.17 -18.70
CA ILE A 332 -13.81 9.09 -17.72
C ILE A 332 -15.16 9.20 -18.42
N ASP A 333 -15.30 10.08 -19.41
CA ASP A 333 -16.58 10.26 -20.11
C ASP A 333 -16.98 8.98 -20.84
N LYS A 334 -16.03 8.36 -21.57
CA LYS A 334 -16.26 7.07 -22.25
C LYS A 334 -16.64 5.96 -21.26
N LEU A 335 -15.95 5.89 -20.11
CA LEU A 335 -16.26 4.93 -19.06
C LEU A 335 -17.65 5.18 -18.45
N SER A 336 -18.00 6.43 -18.19
CA SER A 336 -19.27 6.82 -17.55
C SER A 336 -20.51 6.51 -18.37
N GLN A 337 -20.36 6.36 -19.69
CA GLN A 337 -21.43 6.03 -20.62
C GLN A 337 -21.68 4.52 -20.73
N GLN A 338 -20.84 3.68 -20.09
CA GLN A 338 -20.98 2.23 -20.19
C GLN A 338 -22.12 1.70 -19.32
N LYS A 339 -22.87 0.77 -19.88
CA LYS A 339 -23.82 -0.06 -19.14
C LYS A 339 -23.10 -1.25 -18.49
N ALA A 340 -23.71 -1.86 -17.48
CA ALA A 340 -23.15 -3.01 -16.78
C ALA A 340 -22.79 -4.16 -17.75
N GLU A 341 -23.61 -4.41 -18.78
CA GLU A 341 -23.38 -5.50 -19.75
C GLU A 341 -22.09 -5.30 -20.56
N ASN A 342 -21.76 -4.06 -20.93
CA ASN A 342 -20.53 -3.75 -21.64
C ASN A 342 -19.30 -3.88 -20.74
N LEU A 343 -19.45 -3.55 -19.45
CA LEU A 343 -18.38 -3.63 -18.47
C LEU A 343 -18.02 -5.10 -18.17
N ILE A 344 -18.99 -6.00 -18.13
CA ILE A 344 -18.78 -7.45 -17.94
C ILE A 344 -17.93 -8.07 -19.07
N GLN A 345 -17.97 -7.51 -20.28
CA GLN A 345 -17.16 -7.98 -21.41
C GLN A 345 -15.66 -7.64 -21.25
N VAL A 346 -15.31 -6.76 -20.32
CA VAL A 346 -13.91 -6.45 -20.03
C VAL A 346 -13.33 -7.58 -19.21
N LYS A 347 -12.25 -8.18 -19.72
CA LYS A 347 -11.52 -9.25 -19.03
C LYS A 347 -11.18 -8.80 -17.60
N GLU A 348 -11.41 -9.69 -16.63
CA GLU A 348 -11.20 -9.46 -15.19
C GLU A 348 -12.29 -8.63 -14.48
N ILE A 349 -13.35 -8.20 -15.17
CA ILE A 349 -14.50 -7.53 -14.58
C ILE A 349 -15.69 -8.50 -14.47
N GLY A 350 -16.10 -8.78 -13.23
CA GLY A 350 -17.31 -9.56 -12.94
C GLY A 350 -18.58 -8.71 -12.79
N PRO A 351 -19.76 -9.35 -12.71
CA PRO A 351 -21.05 -8.65 -12.67
C PRO A 351 -21.18 -7.67 -11.49
N VAL A 352 -20.70 -8.04 -10.30
CA VAL A 352 -20.76 -7.18 -9.10
C VAL A 352 -19.95 -5.88 -9.29
N VAL A 353 -18.77 -5.99 -9.92
CA VAL A 353 -17.90 -4.83 -10.18
C VAL A 353 -18.52 -3.96 -11.27
N ALA A 354 -19.04 -4.57 -12.34
CA ALA A 354 -19.70 -3.88 -13.42
C ALA A 354 -20.91 -3.06 -12.95
N GLU A 355 -21.77 -3.66 -12.11
CA GLU A 355 -22.94 -2.97 -11.55
C GLU A 355 -22.51 -1.80 -10.67
N SER A 356 -21.51 -1.99 -9.81
CA SER A 356 -21.00 -0.94 -8.92
C SER A 356 -20.42 0.26 -9.69
N ILE A 357 -19.74 -0.01 -10.81
CA ILE A 357 -19.23 1.04 -11.70
C ILE A 357 -20.40 1.77 -12.37
N HIS A 358 -21.35 1.02 -12.91
CA HIS A 358 -22.51 1.60 -13.59
C HIS A 358 -23.33 2.49 -12.64
N GLU A 359 -23.65 2.00 -11.44
CA GLU A 359 -24.38 2.73 -10.41
C GLU A 359 -23.66 4.03 -10.03
N PHE A 360 -22.34 3.96 -9.81
CA PHE A 360 -21.53 5.13 -9.50
C PHE A 360 -21.64 6.22 -10.56
N PHE A 361 -21.51 5.89 -11.84
CA PHE A 361 -21.58 6.87 -12.94
C PHE A 361 -23.01 7.29 -13.29
N SER A 362 -24.01 6.48 -12.95
CA SER A 362 -25.42 6.82 -13.08
C SER A 362 -25.89 7.82 -12.01
N SER A 363 -25.20 7.91 -10.88
CA SER A 363 -25.51 8.87 -9.81
C SER A 363 -25.31 10.34 -10.21
N ARG A 364 -26.34 11.15 -9.97
CA ARG A 364 -26.29 12.62 -10.19
C ARG A 364 -25.22 13.30 -9.35
N ILE A 365 -24.94 12.79 -8.15
CA ILE A 365 -23.91 13.34 -7.26
C ILE A 365 -22.54 13.11 -7.88
N SER A 366 -22.23 11.86 -8.25
CA SER A 366 -20.95 11.51 -8.89
C SER A 366 -20.71 12.34 -10.15
N ARG A 367 -21.72 12.47 -11.03
CA ARG A 367 -21.61 13.31 -12.24
C ARG A 367 -21.27 14.76 -11.94
N LYS A 368 -21.87 15.35 -10.90
CA LYS A 368 -21.52 16.72 -10.47
C LYS A 368 -20.06 16.81 -10.01
N VAL A 369 -19.58 15.85 -9.22
CA VAL A 369 -18.19 15.90 -8.75
C VAL A 369 -17.21 15.71 -9.92
N LEU A 370 -17.50 14.83 -10.88
CA LEU A 370 -16.69 14.66 -12.08
C LEU A 370 -16.63 15.94 -12.93
N ASP A 371 -17.75 16.64 -13.12
CA ASP A 371 -17.79 17.94 -13.80
C ASP A 371 -16.93 18.98 -13.07
N ARG A 372 -16.97 19.01 -11.73
CA ARG A 372 -16.11 19.90 -10.95
C ARG A 372 -14.62 19.57 -11.09
N LEU A 373 -14.25 18.28 -11.07
CA LEU A 373 -12.87 17.87 -11.30
C LEU A 373 -12.40 18.26 -12.70
N ALA A 374 -13.22 18.05 -13.73
CA ALA A 374 -12.92 18.45 -15.09
C ALA A 374 -12.71 19.97 -15.19
N LYS A 375 -13.60 20.77 -14.59
CA LYS A 375 -13.49 22.25 -14.53
C LYS A 375 -12.28 22.73 -13.76
N ALA A 376 -11.83 21.97 -12.76
CA ALA A 376 -10.60 22.27 -12.02
C ALA A 376 -9.33 21.96 -12.82
N GLY A 377 -9.45 21.32 -13.99
CA GLY A 377 -8.33 20.97 -14.87
C GLY A 377 -7.71 19.61 -14.56
N VAL A 378 -8.40 18.74 -13.81
CA VAL A 378 -7.95 17.36 -13.60
C VAL A 378 -7.99 16.62 -14.93
N LYS A 379 -6.94 15.84 -15.22
CA LYS A 379 -6.82 15.06 -16.43
C LYS A 379 -7.86 13.92 -16.47
N MET A 380 -8.95 14.13 -17.20
CA MET A 380 -10.06 13.16 -17.35
C MET A 380 -9.87 12.17 -18.51
N GLU A 381 -8.85 12.37 -19.33
CA GLU A 381 -8.54 11.54 -20.47
C GLU A 381 -7.05 11.20 -20.54
N GLU A 382 -6.76 9.99 -20.97
CA GLU A 382 -5.42 9.55 -21.29
C GLU A 382 -5.41 9.16 -22.75
N LYS A 383 -4.93 10.07 -23.62
CA LYS A 383 -4.68 9.74 -25.02
C LYS A 383 -3.69 8.59 -25.03
N SER A 384 -4.13 7.39 -25.40
CA SER A 384 -3.19 6.32 -25.63
C SER A 384 -2.24 6.78 -26.71
N HIS A 385 -0.95 6.63 -26.45
CA HIS A 385 -0.05 6.45 -27.56
C HIS A 385 -0.54 5.16 -28.22
N PRO A 386 -0.99 5.20 -29.50
CA PRO A 386 -1.48 4.00 -30.14
C PRO A 386 -0.42 2.91 -29.97
N ALA A 387 -0.82 1.64 -29.88
CA ALA A 387 0.13 0.53 -29.85
C ALA A 387 1.10 0.54 -31.06
N SER A 388 0.86 1.39 -32.07
CA SER A 388 1.78 1.72 -33.18
C SER A 388 2.95 2.65 -32.80
N SER A 389 2.91 3.29 -31.64
CA SER A 389 4.02 4.02 -31.03
C SER A 389 4.92 3.02 -30.29
N ALA A 390 5.42 2.02 -31.01
CA ALA A 390 6.53 1.15 -30.60
C ALA A 390 7.87 1.95 -30.52
N LYS A 391 7.81 3.21 -30.05
CA LYS A 391 8.93 4.16 -30.00
C LYS A 391 10.04 3.64 -29.09
N LEU A 392 9.64 2.99 -28.00
CA LEU A 392 10.54 2.37 -27.04
C LEU A 392 10.51 0.84 -27.11
N ALA A 393 9.88 0.25 -28.13
CA ALA A 393 9.88 -1.20 -28.30
C ALA A 393 11.32 -1.73 -28.40
N GLY A 394 11.61 -2.74 -27.60
CA GLY A 394 12.96 -3.32 -27.48
C GLY A 394 13.94 -2.50 -26.62
N LYS A 395 13.60 -1.27 -26.24
CA LYS A 395 14.42 -0.45 -25.33
C LYS A 395 14.06 -0.77 -23.88
N SER A 396 15.06 -0.83 -23.01
CA SER A 396 14.86 -1.02 -21.58
C SER A 396 15.43 0.11 -20.72
N PHE A 397 14.64 0.48 -19.71
CA PHE A 397 14.89 1.63 -18.83
C PHE A 397 15.01 1.19 -17.38
N VAL A 398 15.87 1.90 -16.63
CA VAL A 398 16.01 1.78 -15.18
C VAL A 398 16.01 3.16 -14.56
N PHE A 399 15.16 3.37 -13.56
CA PHE A 399 15.08 4.64 -12.83
C PHE A 399 15.86 4.58 -11.50
N THR A 400 16.56 5.66 -11.19
CA THR A 400 17.27 5.83 -9.90
C THR A 400 17.32 7.29 -9.47
N GLY A 401 17.37 7.54 -8.16
CA GLY A 401 17.16 8.87 -7.59
C GLY A 401 15.68 9.26 -7.55
N GLU A 402 15.42 10.46 -7.07
CA GLU A 402 14.11 11.11 -6.97
C GLU A 402 13.91 12.05 -8.17
N LEU A 403 12.89 11.79 -8.98
CA LEU A 403 12.58 12.59 -10.17
C LEU A 403 11.72 13.79 -9.73
N LYS A 404 11.98 14.98 -10.28
CA LYS A 404 11.28 16.21 -9.91
C LYS A 404 9.84 16.22 -10.39
N ASN A 405 9.64 15.82 -11.64
CA ASN A 405 8.39 15.95 -12.37
C ASN A 405 7.54 14.68 -12.29
N TYR A 406 8.16 13.51 -12.11
CA TYR A 406 7.46 12.21 -12.13
C TYR A 406 7.62 11.43 -10.83
N SER A 407 6.58 10.71 -10.37
CA SER A 407 6.81 9.63 -9.42
C SER A 407 7.53 8.48 -10.14
N ARG A 408 8.27 7.64 -9.39
CA ARG A 408 8.93 6.47 -9.98
C ARG A 408 7.93 5.59 -10.73
N THR A 409 6.79 5.31 -10.10
CA THR A 409 5.74 4.46 -10.69
C THR A 409 5.19 5.05 -11.99
N ASP A 410 4.99 6.36 -12.06
CA ASP A 410 4.48 7.03 -13.27
C ASP A 410 5.52 6.98 -14.40
N ALA A 411 6.80 7.20 -14.09
CA ALA A 411 7.89 7.13 -15.05
C ALA A 411 8.08 5.70 -15.61
N GLU A 412 7.97 4.69 -14.74
CA GLU A 412 8.01 3.28 -15.17
C GLU A 412 6.83 2.94 -16.09
N GLN A 413 5.63 3.42 -15.77
CA GLN A 413 4.46 3.13 -16.60
C GLN A 413 4.51 3.89 -17.94
N LEU A 414 5.03 5.12 -18.00
CA LEU A 414 5.25 5.86 -19.26
C LEU A 414 6.14 5.09 -20.25
N VAL A 415 7.20 4.45 -19.75
CA VAL A 415 8.06 3.61 -20.59
C VAL A 415 7.29 2.40 -21.13
N ARG A 416 6.50 1.74 -20.27
CA ARG A 416 5.70 0.57 -20.65
C ARG A 416 4.66 0.91 -21.72
N ASP A 417 4.02 2.07 -21.60
CA ASP A 417 2.99 2.51 -22.56
C ASP A 417 3.56 2.80 -23.95
N LEU A 418 4.84 3.16 -24.04
CA LEU A 418 5.57 3.35 -25.31
C LEU A 418 6.22 2.06 -25.84
N GLY A 419 5.88 0.91 -25.26
CA GLY A 419 6.38 -0.42 -25.64
C GLY A 419 7.75 -0.78 -25.05
N GLY A 420 8.30 0.07 -24.18
CA GLY A 420 9.58 -0.18 -23.51
C GLY A 420 9.46 -1.11 -22.32
N THR A 421 10.58 -1.72 -21.95
CA THR A 421 10.65 -2.57 -20.76
C THR A 421 11.27 -1.81 -19.60
N VAL A 422 10.72 -1.97 -18.41
CA VAL A 422 11.30 -1.37 -17.20
C VAL A 422 11.88 -2.48 -16.35
N SER A 423 13.13 -2.30 -15.98
CA SER A 423 13.82 -3.18 -15.04
C SER A 423 14.09 -2.42 -13.75
N SER A 424 13.99 -3.12 -12.62
CA SER A 424 14.46 -2.61 -11.35
C SER A 424 15.99 -2.58 -11.25
N ASN A 425 16.69 -3.09 -12.27
CA ASN A 425 18.12 -3.38 -12.23
C ASN A 425 18.82 -3.02 -13.54
N VAL A 426 19.98 -2.36 -13.45
CA VAL A 426 20.84 -2.05 -14.60
C VAL A 426 21.58 -3.32 -15.01
N GLY A 427 21.51 -3.75 -16.26
CA GLY A 427 22.30 -4.87 -16.79
C GLY A 427 22.69 -4.63 -18.24
N ASN A 428 23.31 -5.62 -18.90
CA ASN A 428 23.78 -5.48 -20.29
C ASN A 428 22.66 -5.24 -21.32
N LYS A 429 21.42 -5.58 -20.98
CA LYS A 429 20.24 -5.30 -21.80
C LYS A 429 19.62 -3.93 -21.52
N THR A 430 20.17 -3.16 -20.58
CA THR A 430 19.70 -1.82 -20.23
C THR A 430 20.21 -0.80 -21.21
N ASP A 431 19.31 -0.16 -21.93
CA ASP A 431 19.65 0.90 -22.89
C ASP A 431 19.82 2.25 -22.18
N PHE A 432 18.95 2.54 -21.20
CA PHE A 432 18.91 3.84 -20.52
C PHE A 432 18.82 3.71 -19.01
N VAL A 433 19.61 4.53 -18.31
CA VAL A 433 19.44 4.76 -16.86
C VAL A 433 19.05 6.21 -16.64
N VAL A 434 17.82 6.43 -16.19
CA VAL A 434 17.28 7.76 -15.90
C VAL A 434 17.62 8.12 -14.46
N ILE A 435 18.33 9.23 -14.29
CA ILE A 435 18.77 9.74 -13.00
C ILE A 435 17.96 10.97 -12.55
N GLY A 436 17.48 10.91 -11.31
CA GLY A 436 16.94 12.05 -10.56
C GLY A 436 17.92 12.62 -9.54
N GLU A 437 17.44 13.47 -8.63
CA GLU A 437 18.22 13.96 -7.50
C GLU A 437 18.64 12.79 -6.58
N ALA A 438 19.84 12.90 -6.00
CA ALA A 438 20.50 11.84 -5.22
C ALA A 438 20.50 10.47 -5.94
N PRO A 439 21.15 10.36 -7.12
CA PRO A 439 21.18 9.11 -7.85
C PRO A 439 21.88 8.02 -7.02
N GLY A 440 21.15 6.94 -6.75
CA GLY A 440 21.64 5.87 -5.88
C GLY A 440 22.71 5.00 -6.54
N SER A 441 22.98 3.83 -5.96
CA SER A 441 23.99 2.86 -6.41
C SER A 441 23.88 2.43 -7.89
N LYS A 442 22.73 2.64 -8.53
CA LYS A 442 22.49 2.35 -9.96
C LYS A 442 23.23 3.29 -10.91
N TYR A 443 23.52 4.54 -10.52
CA TYR A 443 24.30 5.47 -11.34
C TYR A 443 25.74 5.01 -11.51
N GLY A 444 26.38 4.60 -10.41
CA GLY A 444 27.73 4.04 -10.46
C GLY A 444 27.80 2.79 -11.34
N LYS A 445 26.74 1.98 -11.35
CA LYS A 445 26.65 0.77 -12.19
C LYS A 445 26.47 1.08 -13.67
N ALA A 446 25.63 2.06 -14.00
CA ALA A 446 25.43 2.49 -15.38
C ALA A 446 26.73 3.01 -16.01
N LYS A 447 27.53 3.77 -15.24
CA LYS A 447 28.83 4.30 -15.69
C LYS A 447 29.84 3.18 -15.97
N LYS A 448 29.85 2.12 -15.17
CA LYS A 448 30.75 0.96 -15.35
C LYS A 448 30.38 0.10 -16.56
N LEU A 449 29.09 -0.04 -16.86
CA LEU A 449 28.60 -0.85 -17.98
C LEU A 449 28.53 -0.08 -19.31
N GLY A 450 28.93 1.19 -19.33
CA GLY A 450 28.83 2.05 -20.53
C GLY A 450 27.39 2.32 -20.97
N VAL A 451 26.41 2.09 -20.08
CA VAL A 451 24.98 2.31 -20.37
C VAL A 451 24.70 3.80 -20.43
N LYS A 452 23.86 4.23 -21.37
CA LYS A 452 23.53 5.64 -21.55
C LYS A 452 22.79 6.18 -20.33
N ILE A 453 23.46 7.05 -19.57
CA ILE A 453 22.88 7.74 -18.42
C ILE A 453 22.23 9.01 -18.92
N ILE A 454 20.97 9.20 -18.60
CA ILE A 454 20.19 10.36 -19.02
C ILE A 454 19.56 11.05 -17.82
N GLY A 455 19.54 12.37 -17.83
CA GLY A 455 18.80 13.16 -16.85
C GLY A 455 17.30 13.17 -17.14
N GLU A 456 16.50 13.60 -16.17
CA GLU A 456 15.04 13.72 -16.33
C GLU A 456 14.62 14.57 -17.55
N LYS A 457 15.35 15.66 -17.85
CA LYS A 457 15.09 16.49 -19.04
C LYS A 457 15.35 15.76 -20.36
N GLU A 458 16.34 14.87 -20.40
CA GLU A 458 16.65 14.07 -21.58
C GLU A 458 15.68 12.91 -21.74
N PHE A 459 15.23 12.33 -20.63
CA PHE A 459 14.14 11.37 -20.62
C PHE A 459 12.88 12.00 -21.24
N GLU A 460 12.50 13.21 -20.83
CA GLU A 460 11.39 13.93 -21.45
C GLU A 460 11.58 14.18 -22.96
N LYS A 461 12.81 14.47 -23.40
CA LYS A 461 13.10 14.61 -24.84
C LYS A 461 12.91 13.30 -25.59
N ILE A 462 13.36 12.17 -25.04
CA ILE A 462 13.17 10.84 -25.63
C ILE A 462 11.68 10.47 -25.71
N LEU A 463 10.89 10.89 -24.72
CA LEU A 463 9.42 10.71 -24.75
C LEU A 463 8.77 11.58 -25.84
N LYS A 464 9.29 12.80 -26.08
CA LYS A 464 8.72 13.80 -27.00
C LYS A 464 9.28 13.73 -28.42
N GLU A 465 10.41 13.08 -28.66
CA GLU A 465 10.99 12.93 -30.00
C GLU A 465 9.97 12.27 -30.94
N LYS A 466 9.58 13.04 -31.97
CA LYS A 466 8.89 12.54 -33.15
C LYS A 466 9.95 11.89 -34.03
N ARG A 467 9.72 10.65 -34.43
CA ARG A 467 10.40 10.10 -35.59
C ARG A 467 9.76 10.65 -36.84
#